data_AF-A0A0F9MWA2-F1
#
_entry.id   AF-A0A0F9MWA2-F1
#
_cell.length_a   1.000
_cell.length_b   1.000
_cell.length_c   1.000
_cell.angle_alpha   90.00
_cell.angle_beta   90.00
_cell.angle_gamma   90.00
#
_symmetry.space_group_name_H-M   'P 1'
#
loop_
_entity.id
_entity.type
_entity.pdbx_description
1 polymer ?
#
loop_
_entity_poly.entity_id
_entity_poly.type
_entity_poly.pdbx_seq_one_letter_code
_entity_poly.pdbx_strand_id
1 'polypeptide(L)' 'MGKIIMKKKLPGWFRYSIRYFDVDYPDDVDRELVMHKIDGADVVSITAVMAHHGAHWYRIFYKKDIS' A
#
# COMPACT_ATOMS: atom_id res chain seq x y z
N MET A 1 -4.54 -12.05 4.92
CA MET A 1 -3.15 -12.46 4.60
C MET A 1 -2.68 -11.70 3.37
N GLY A 2 -1.94 -10.59 3.56
CA GLY A 2 -1.47 -9.75 2.45
C GLY A 2 -0.32 -10.41 1.69
N LYS A 3 -0.45 -10.53 0.36
CA LYS A 3 0.54 -11.14 -0.52
C LYS A 3 1.59 -10.09 -0.89
N ILE A 4 2.80 -10.21 -0.35
CA ILE A 4 3.93 -9.33 -0.71
C ILE A 4 4.41 -9.73 -2.11
N ILE A 5 4.10 -8.91 -3.12
CA ILE A 5 4.60 -9.09 -4.47
C ILE A 5 5.89 -8.27 -4.61
N MET A 6 7.00 -8.97 -4.87
CA MET A 6 8.38 -8.52 -5.13
C MET A 6 9.27 -8.14 -3.93
N LYS A 7 10.19 -9.06 -3.63
CA LYS A 7 11.44 -8.84 -2.90
C LYS A 7 12.60 -8.67 -3.92
N LYS A 8 12.52 -7.67 -4.81
CA LYS A 8 13.70 -7.29 -5.61
C LYS A 8 14.66 -6.56 -4.65
N LYS A 9 15.91 -7.01 -4.55
CA LYS A 9 16.95 -6.38 -3.74
C LYS A 9 17.15 -4.97 -4.30
N LEU A 10 16.57 -3.96 -3.65
CA LEU A 10 16.69 -2.57 -4.06
C LEU A 10 18.16 -2.12 -3.84
N PRO A 11 18.77 -1.34 -4.75
CA PRO A 11 20.14 -0.85 -4.59
C PRO A 11 20.32 -0.11 -3.25
N GLY A 12 21.53 -0.09 -2.69
CA GLY A 12 21.81 0.56 -1.39
C GLY A 12 21.52 2.07 -1.30
N TRP A 13 21.21 2.73 -2.41
CA TRP A 13 20.73 4.13 -2.46
C TRP A 13 19.21 4.26 -2.43
N PHE A 14 18.48 3.15 -2.39
CA PHE A 14 17.03 3.13 -2.39
C PHE A 14 16.51 3.25 -0.95
N ARG A 15 16.17 4.48 -0.56
CA ARG A 15 15.79 4.82 0.81
C ARG A 15 14.37 4.39 1.21
N TYR A 16 13.50 4.12 0.23
CA TYR A 16 12.08 3.85 0.47
C TYR A 16 11.60 2.61 -0.27
N SER A 17 10.79 1.77 0.36
CA SER A 17 10.05 0.72 -0.32
C SER A 17 8.66 1.22 -0.69
N ILE A 18 8.23 1.00 -1.94
CA ILE A 18 6.84 1.22 -2.34
C ILE A 18 6.10 -0.08 -2.10
N ARG A 19 5.03 0.00 -1.31
CA ARG A 19 4.15 -1.13 -1.00
C ARG A 19 2.72 -0.73 -1.30
N TYR A 20 1.83 -1.72 -1.33
CA TYR A 20 0.41 -1.46 -1.48
C TYR A 20 -0.43 -2.39 -0.60
N PHE A 21 -1.63 -1.92 -0.28
CA PHE A 21 -2.73 -2.73 0.25
C PHE A 21 -4.04 -2.30 -0.44
N ASP A 22 -5.04 -3.18 -0.40
CA ASP A 22 -6.34 -2.96 -1.01
C ASP A 22 -7.36 -2.68 0.11
N VAL A 23 -8.22 -1.67 -0.08
CA VAL A 23 -9.29 -1.26 0.85
C VAL A 23 -10.61 -1.12 0.13
N ASP A 24 -11.73 -1.34 0.81
CA ASP A 24 -13.06 -1.19 0.19
C ASP A 24 -13.43 0.29 -0.01
N TYR A 25 -12.99 1.16 0.89
CA TYR A 25 -13.25 2.61 0.84
C TYR A 25 -11.96 3.41 1.03
N PRO A 26 -11.81 4.57 0.35
CA PRO A 26 -10.61 5.40 0.48
C PRO A 26 -10.46 6.01 1.88
N ASP A 27 -11.56 6.15 2.63
CA ASP A 27 -11.54 6.68 3.99
C ASP A 27 -10.94 5.68 5.01
N ASP A 28 -10.87 4.39 4.66
CA ASP A 28 -10.30 3.35 5.54
C ASP A 28 -8.75 3.33 5.52
N VAL A 29 -8.11 4.13 4.68
CA VAL A 29 -6.64 4.17 4.51
C VAL A 29 -5.91 4.38 5.82
N ASP A 30 -6.29 5.41 6.58
CA ASP A 30 -5.62 5.77 7.84
C ASP A 30 -5.79 4.65 8.88
N ARG A 31 -6.98 4.04 8.91
CA ARG A 31 -7.28 2.92 9.80
C ARG A 31 -6.38 1.72 9.49
N GLU A 32 -6.25 1.36 8.21
CA GLU A 32 -5.41 0.24 7.78
C GLU A 32 -3.92 0.51 8.02
N LEU A 33 -3.45 1.74 7.81
CA LEU A 33 -2.08 2.14 8.15
C LEU A 33 -1.77 1.92 9.64
N VAL A 34 -2.68 2.33 10.52
CA VAL A 34 -2.56 2.12 11.98
C VAL A 34 -2.64 0.64 12.34
N MET A 35 -3.62 -0.10 11.80
CA MET A 35 -3.80 -1.53 12.10
C MET A 35 -2.59 -2.36 11.70
N HIS A 36 -1.94 -2.01 10.58
CA HIS A 36 -0.74 -2.70 10.11
C HIS A 36 0.57 -2.18 10.72
N LYS A 37 0.51 -1.25 11.68
CA LYS A 37 1.69 -0.62 12.32
C LYS A 37 2.66 -0.08 11.26
N ILE A 38 2.11 0.60 10.26
CA ILE A 38 2.87 1.19 9.17
C ILE A 38 3.19 2.64 9.55
N ASP A 39 4.07 2.80 10.53
CA ASP A 39 4.58 4.11 10.93
C ASP A 39 5.51 4.69 9.87
N GLY A 40 5.43 6.00 9.67
CA GLY A 40 6.25 6.72 8.69
C GLY A 40 5.94 6.37 7.24
N ALA A 41 4.70 5.95 6.95
CA ALA A 41 4.24 5.73 5.58
C ALA A 41 3.63 6.99 4.98
N ASP A 42 4.16 7.38 3.83
CA ASP A 42 3.57 8.44 3.00
C ASP A 42 2.72 7.79 1.90
N VAL A 43 1.41 8.03 1.91
CA VAL A 43 0.52 7.63 0.81
C VAL A 43 0.90 8.42 -0.43
N VAL A 44 1.14 7.72 -1.54
CA VAL A 44 1.59 8.34 -2.80
C VAL A 44 0.60 8.23 -3.94
N SER A 45 -0.30 7.25 -3.89
CA SER A 45 -1.34 7.10 -4.90
C SER A 45 -2.47 6.22 -4.38
N ILE A 46 -3.68 6.56 -4.78
CA ILE A 46 -4.89 5.78 -4.54
C ILE A 46 -5.49 5.48 -5.91
N THR A 47 -5.66 4.21 -6.23
CA THR A 47 -6.20 3.78 -7.53
C THR A 47 -7.45 2.95 -7.31
N ALA A 48 -8.58 3.37 -7.88
CA ALA A 48 -9.79 2.55 -7.92
C ALA A 48 -9.55 1.35 -8.85
N VAL A 49 -9.77 0.15 -8.32
CA VAL A 49 -9.68 -1.12 -9.03
C VAL A 49 -11.08 -1.70 -9.10
N MET A 50 -11.57 -1.89 -10.32
CA MET A 50 -12.85 -2.57 -10.54
C MET A 50 -12.63 -4.06 -10.72
N ALA A 51 -13.35 -4.87 -9.97
CA ALA A 51 -13.46 -6.29 -10.22
C ALA A 51 -14.51 -6.58 -11.30
N HIS A 52 -14.35 -7.69 -12.01
CA HIS A 52 -15.48 -8.32 -12.67
C HIS A 52 -16.55 -8.63 -11.60
N HIS A 53 -17.78 -8.18 -11.82
CA HIS A 53 -18.96 -8.22 -10.92
C HIS A 53 -19.25 -6.96 -10.09
N GLY A 54 -18.69 -5.79 -10.43
CA GLY A 54 -19.13 -4.52 -9.84
C GLY A 54 -18.66 -4.29 -8.39
N ALA A 55 -17.77 -5.14 -7.89
CA ALA A 55 -17.01 -4.84 -6.68
C ALA A 55 -15.95 -3.79 -7.01
N HIS A 56 -15.94 -2.71 -6.24
CA HIS A 56 -14.93 -1.65 -6.31
C HIS A 56 -14.08 -1.75 -5.05
N TRP A 57 -12.76 -1.86 -5.21
CA TRP A 57 -11.81 -1.65 -4.12
C TRP A 57 -10.77 -0.64 -4.56
N TYR A 58 -10.09 -0.03 -3.60
CA TYR A 58 -9.07 0.98 -3.81
C TYR A 58 -7.72 0.37 -3.44
N ARG A 59 -6.79 0.41 -4.38
CA ARG A 59 -5.39 0.07 -4.13
C ARG A 59 -4.64 1.30 -3.67
N ILE A 60 -4.07 1.22 -2.48
CA ILE A 60 -3.34 2.31 -1.82
C ILE A 60 -1.87 2.01 -1.94
N PHE A 61 -1.14 2.88 -2.64
CA PHE A 61 0.32 2.83 -2.71
C PHE A 61 0.89 3.77 -1.67
N TYR A 62 1.88 3.29 -0.92
CA TYR A 62 2.57 4.10 0.07
C TYR A 62 4.08 3.82 0.02
N LYS A 63 4.85 4.85 0.36
CA LYS A 63 6.29 4.77 0.58
C LYS A 63 6.54 4.48 2.05
N LYS A 64 7.43 3.55 2.37
CA LYS A 64 7.94 3.30 3.72
C LYS A 64 9.45 3.31 3.72
N ASP A 65 10.07 4.10 4.60
CA ASP A 65 11.53 4.10 4.77
C ASP A 65 12.02 2.68 5.14
N ILE A 66 13.15 2.27 4.57
CA ILE A 66 13.75 0.93 4.78
C ILE A 66 14.84 0.98 5.87
N SER A 67 15.18 2.18 6.37
CA SER A 67 16.22 2.40 7.40
C SER A 67 15.90 1.74 8.73
#